data_AF-A0A8T7BSP7-F1
#
_entry.id   AF-A0A8T7BSP7-F1
#
_cell.length_a   1.000
_cell.length_b   1.000
_cell.length_c   1.000
_cell.angle_alpha   90.00
_cell.angle_beta   90.00
_cell.angle_gamma   90.00
#
_symmetry.space_group_name_H-M   'P 1'
#
loop_
_entity.id
_entity.type
_entity.pdbx_description
1 polymer ?
#
loop_
_entity_poly.entity_id
_entity_poly.type
_entity_poly.pdbx_seq_one_letter_code
_entity_poly.pdbx_strand_id
1 'polypeptide(L)'
;MLPGTHKESVASRRPLFLIAIILCCLSFLKGNSVQAQGYDRFYNSFNLYPKFTDVQTDYDTAIDTLIVVNERFSYFGYINLRGVSNSNKFDFNNSEQSFRWAPFTEYPVDLVYQHVLRKGPGNDNNHLGLRWRISQSSALQELFSALNFNYSVQLFPAKIMDSSNRGGWQISHAFSMSFPYISDRLYLGGFMDQNFNENLGGTRRNTIVTETQLGFRLFKQLYAITEFRINQYRTGREDNIAIGIEWKLDL
;
A
#
# COMPACT_ATOMS: atom_id res chain seq x y z
N MET A 1 -35.58 -29.03 44.29
CA MET A 1 -36.31 -27.92 43.63
C MET A 1 -35.74 -26.64 44.22
N LEU A 2 -34.96 -25.81 43.51
CA LEU A 2 -35.17 -25.19 42.19
C LEU A 2 -33.90 -25.26 41.30
N PRO A 3 -34.06 -25.30 39.96
CA PRO A 3 -32.98 -25.24 38.98
C PRO A 3 -32.79 -23.81 38.42
N GLY A 4 -31.57 -23.48 37.98
CA GLY A 4 -31.34 -22.34 37.08
C GLY A 4 -29.87 -21.92 37.06
N THR A 5 -29.25 -21.58 35.95
CA THR A 5 -29.62 -21.60 34.53
C THR A 5 -28.28 -21.46 33.78
N HIS A 6 -28.05 -22.32 32.79
CA HIS A 6 -26.91 -22.19 31.88
C HIS A 6 -27.00 -20.85 31.12
N LYS A 7 -25.94 -20.04 31.17
CA LYS A 7 -25.75 -18.95 30.21
C LYS A 7 -25.01 -19.50 29.00
N GLU A 8 -25.76 -19.70 27.92
CA GLU A 8 -25.23 -20.01 26.61
C GLU A 8 -24.36 -18.86 26.08
N SER A 9 -23.24 -19.26 25.48
CA SER A 9 -22.34 -18.42 24.70
C SER A 9 -23.03 -18.01 23.40
N VAL A 10 -23.33 -16.70 23.27
CA VAL A 10 -23.77 -16.13 21.99
C VAL A 10 -22.53 -15.98 21.10
N ALA A 11 -22.31 -16.97 20.24
CA ALA A 11 -21.37 -16.90 19.14
C ALA A 11 -21.78 -15.77 18.18
N SER A 12 -21.01 -14.67 18.17
CA SER A 12 -21.23 -13.53 17.30
C SER A 12 -20.85 -13.86 15.85
N ARG A 13 -21.75 -14.52 15.12
CA ARG A 13 -21.69 -14.66 13.66
C ARG A 13 -22.06 -13.33 12.99
N ARG A 14 -21.12 -12.38 12.85
CA ARG A 14 -21.34 -11.13 12.07
C ARG A 14 -20.14 -10.55 11.28
N PRO A 15 -19.21 -11.32 10.67
CA PRO A 15 -18.34 -10.73 9.64
C PRO A 15 -19.00 -10.69 8.25
N LEU A 16 -19.91 -11.63 7.95
CA LEU A 16 -20.56 -11.75 6.63
C LEU A 16 -21.52 -10.59 6.29
N PHE A 17 -22.15 -9.98 7.29
CA PHE A 17 -23.10 -8.89 7.07
C PHE A 17 -22.39 -7.57 6.74
N LEU A 18 -21.20 -7.32 7.30
CA LEU A 18 -20.39 -6.14 6.97
C LEU A 18 -19.78 -6.25 5.57
N ILE A 19 -19.30 -7.44 5.18
CA ILE A 19 -18.79 -7.72 3.84
C ILE A 19 -19.91 -7.57 2.79
N ALA A 20 -21.12 -8.04 3.09
CA ALA A 20 -22.27 -7.86 2.22
C ALA A 20 -22.69 -6.39 2.08
N ILE A 21 -22.60 -5.59 3.15
CA ILE A 21 -22.89 -4.14 3.10
C ILE A 21 -21.82 -3.40 2.29
N ILE A 22 -20.54 -3.73 2.45
CA ILE A 22 -19.44 -3.12 1.67
C ILE A 22 -19.58 -3.49 0.18
N LEU A 23 -19.89 -4.76 -0.14
CA LEU A 23 -20.15 -5.20 -1.52
C LEU A 23 -21.43 -4.56 -2.11
N CYS A 24 -22.48 -4.37 -1.30
CA CYS A 24 -23.69 -3.67 -1.73
C CYS A 24 -23.41 -2.18 -2.02
N CYS A 25 -22.68 -1.49 -1.16
CA CYS A 25 -22.30 -0.09 -1.38
C CYS A 25 -21.44 0.10 -2.64
N LEU A 26 -20.60 -0.86 -3.00
CA LEU A 26 -19.85 -0.86 -4.27
C LEU A 26 -20.76 -1.09 -5.49
N SER A 27 -21.87 -1.85 -5.34
CA SER A 27 -22.82 -2.10 -6.44
C SER A 27 -23.86 -0.98 -6.69
N PHE A 28 -23.97 0.00 -5.79
CA PHE A 28 -24.84 1.18 -5.96
C PHE A 28 -24.15 2.41 -6.58
N LEU A 29 -22.87 2.30 -6.96
CA LEU A 29 -22.23 3.27 -7.87
C LEU A 29 -22.63 3.00 -9.33
N LYS A 30 -23.94 2.98 -9.61
CA LYS A 30 -24.44 3.26 -10.96
C LYS A 30 -24.51 4.77 -11.13
N GLY A 31 -23.34 5.38 -11.28
CA GLY A 31 -23.26 6.73 -11.83
C GLY A 31 -23.75 6.70 -13.26
N ASN A 32 -24.74 7.52 -13.57
CA ASN A 32 -25.03 7.89 -14.95
C ASN A 32 -23.70 8.33 -15.59
N SER A 33 -23.35 7.75 -16.72
CA SER A 33 -22.16 8.06 -17.50
C SER A 33 -22.22 9.51 -17.99
N VAL A 34 -21.84 10.45 -17.12
CA VAL A 34 -21.17 11.66 -17.56
C VAL A 34 -19.80 11.20 -18.01
N GLN A 35 -19.52 11.37 -19.30
CA GLN A 35 -18.21 11.11 -19.88
C GLN A 35 -17.21 12.14 -19.32
N ALA A 36 -16.79 11.94 -18.07
CA ALA A 36 -15.66 12.63 -17.49
C ALA A 36 -14.39 11.91 -17.96
N GLN A 37 -13.85 12.35 -19.10
CA GLN A 37 -12.42 12.23 -19.41
C GLN A 37 -11.62 13.05 -18.38
N GLY A 38 -11.60 12.61 -17.12
CA GLY A 38 -11.02 13.37 -16.01
C GLY A 38 -9.65 12.88 -15.56
N TYR A 39 -9.24 11.67 -15.95
CA TYR A 39 -8.01 11.02 -15.49
C TYR A 39 -7.40 10.20 -16.64
N ASP A 40 -6.08 10.25 -16.80
CA ASP A 40 -5.35 9.47 -17.82
C ASP A 40 -5.15 8.02 -17.39
N ARG A 41 -5.12 7.79 -16.08
CA ARG A 41 -4.95 6.47 -15.50
C ARG A 41 -5.69 6.38 -14.17
N PHE A 42 -6.48 5.34 -14.03
CA PHE A 42 -7.09 4.95 -12.77
C PHE A 42 -6.76 3.49 -12.47
N TYR A 43 -6.36 3.23 -11.23
CA TYR A 43 -6.07 1.90 -10.76
C TYR A 43 -6.53 1.77 -9.31
N ASN A 44 -7.14 0.64 -9.00
CA ASN A 44 -7.46 0.21 -7.65
C ASN A 44 -7.05 -1.24 -7.47
N SER A 45 -6.36 -1.58 -6.38
CA SER A 45 -6.15 -2.98 -5.98
C SER A 45 -6.81 -3.28 -4.65
N PHE A 46 -7.36 -4.49 -4.57
CA PHE A 46 -7.75 -5.11 -3.31
C PHE A 46 -6.88 -6.34 -3.08
N ASN A 47 -6.02 -6.29 -2.07
CA ASN A 47 -5.18 -7.40 -1.66
C ASN A 47 -5.79 -8.04 -0.41
N LEU A 48 -5.93 -9.37 -0.43
CA LEU A 48 -6.37 -10.17 0.71
C LEU A 48 -5.34 -11.26 0.98
N TYR A 49 -4.92 -11.38 2.23
CA TYR A 49 -3.94 -12.35 2.68
C TYR A 49 -4.57 -13.25 3.75
N PRO A 50 -5.14 -14.40 3.36
CA PRO A 50 -5.71 -15.36 4.29
C PRO A 50 -4.66 -16.04 5.17
N LYS A 51 -3.40 -16.08 4.71
CA LYS A 51 -2.32 -16.74 5.43
C LYS A 51 -1.06 -15.88 5.45
N PHE A 52 -0.68 -15.49 6.65
CA PHE A 52 0.68 -15.03 6.97
C PHE A 52 1.39 -16.16 7.67
N THR A 53 2.69 -16.30 7.43
CA THR A 53 3.43 -17.37 8.10
C THR A 53 3.63 -17.06 9.58
N ASP A 54 3.83 -15.79 9.96
CA ASP A 54 4.49 -15.54 11.26
C ASP A 54 4.11 -14.26 12.05
N VAL A 55 3.49 -13.23 11.49
CA VAL A 55 3.28 -11.96 12.23
C VAL A 55 1.81 -11.64 12.45
N GLN A 56 1.32 -11.77 13.68
CA GLN A 56 -0.09 -11.53 14.04
C GLN A 56 -0.49 -10.04 14.01
N THR A 57 0.47 -9.13 14.02
CA THR A 57 0.21 -7.68 14.02
C THR A 57 0.04 -7.08 12.62
N ASP A 58 0.23 -7.87 11.57
CA ASP A 58 0.19 -7.39 10.18
C ASP A 58 -1.24 -7.24 9.68
N TYR A 59 -1.40 -6.36 8.69
CA TYR A 59 -2.66 -6.20 7.98
C TYR A 59 -2.93 -7.42 7.13
N ASP A 60 -4.18 -7.85 7.09
CA ASP A 60 -4.62 -8.99 6.28
C ASP A 60 -5.37 -8.56 5.02
N THR A 61 -5.63 -7.26 4.89
CA THR A 61 -6.23 -6.65 3.71
C THR A 61 -5.58 -5.31 3.43
N ALA A 62 -5.31 -5.03 2.15
CA ALA A 62 -4.93 -3.70 1.68
C ALA A 62 -5.81 -3.27 0.52
N ILE A 63 -6.13 -1.98 0.49
CA ILE A 63 -6.78 -1.32 -0.64
C ILE A 63 -5.83 -0.25 -1.13
N ASP A 64 -5.39 -0.33 -2.38
CA ASP A 64 -4.53 0.67 -2.99
C ASP A 64 -5.28 1.40 -4.10
N THR A 65 -4.99 2.68 -4.27
CA THR A 65 -5.54 3.52 -5.32
C THR A 65 -4.43 4.33 -5.96
N LEU A 66 -4.41 4.36 -7.29
CA LEU A 66 -3.60 5.27 -8.09
C LEU A 66 -4.52 6.03 -9.05
N ILE A 67 -4.37 7.35 -9.07
CA ILE A 67 -5.04 8.26 -10.01
C ILE A 67 -3.95 9.11 -10.66
N VAL A 68 -3.98 9.26 -11.98
CA VAL A 68 -3.12 10.16 -12.74
C VAL A 68 -3.98 11.08 -13.58
N VAL A 69 -3.70 12.38 -13.55
CA VAL A 69 -4.44 13.44 -14.24
C VAL A 69 -3.47 14.33 -15.01
N ASN A 70 -3.70 14.43 -16.31
CA ASN A 70 -2.92 15.19 -17.30
C ASN A 70 -1.41 14.93 -17.22
N GLU A 71 -1.01 13.72 -16.82
CA GLU A 71 0.36 13.26 -16.55
C GLU A 71 1.16 14.07 -15.50
N ARG A 72 0.58 15.16 -15.00
CA ARG A 72 1.22 16.12 -14.10
C ARG A 72 0.83 15.92 -12.66
N PHE A 73 -0.40 15.48 -12.41
CA PHE A 73 -0.89 15.24 -11.06
C PHE A 73 -1.08 13.74 -10.89
N SER A 74 -0.56 13.19 -9.80
CA SER A 74 -0.92 11.84 -9.41
C SER A 74 -1.19 11.74 -7.93
N TYR A 75 -2.12 10.87 -7.60
CA TYR A 75 -2.44 10.48 -6.24
C TYR A 75 -2.19 8.98 -6.15
N PHE A 76 -1.44 8.56 -5.15
CA PHE A 76 -1.33 7.17 -4.75
C PHE A 76 -1.67 7.06 -3.28
N GLY A 77 -2.53 6.12 -2.89
CA GLY A 77 -2.78 5.88 -1.49
C GLY A 77 -3.11 4.43 -1.22
N TYR A 78 -2.89 4.01 0.03
CA TYR A 78 -3.31 2.71 0.51
C TYR A 78 -4.02 2.79 1.86
N ILE A 79 -4.85 1.80 2.15
CA ILE A 79 -5.46 1.56 3.46
C ILE A 79 -5.21 0.12 3.85
N ASN A 80 -4.57 -0.07 4.99
CA ASN A 80 -4.28 -1.37 5.56
C ASN A 80 -5.26 -1.69 6.70
N LEU A 81 -5.89 -2.86 6.61
CA LEU A 81 -6.93 -3.33 7.52
C LEU A 81 -6.55 -4.67 8.14
N ARG A 82 -7.05 -4.93 9.34
CA ARG A 82 -6.83 -6.15 10.11
C ARG A 82 -8.14 -6.84 10.44
N GLY A 83 -8.08 -8.17 10.55
CA GLY A 83 -9.19 -8.98 11.02
C GLY A 83 -10.29 -9.15 10.00
N VAL A 84 -9.99 -9.04 8.70
CA VAL A 84 -10.92 -9.39 7.64
C VAL A 84 -10.89 -10.90 7.38
N SER A 85 -9.70 -11.51 7.37
CA SER A 85 -9.53 -12.95 7.11
C SER A 85 -9.25 -13.76 8.37
N ASN A 86 -8.58 -13.17 9.36
CA ASN A 86 -7.94 -13.93 10.45
C ASN A 86 -8.49 -13.62 11.85
N SER A 87 -9.43 -12.68 12.01
CA SER A 87 -10.03 -12.40 13.32
C SER A 87 -11.49 -11.96 13.19
N ASN A 88 -12.29 -12.08 14.26
CA ASN A 88 -13.65 -11.53 14.30
C ASN A 88 -13.68 -10.02 14.62
N LYS A 89 -12.53 -9.34 14.60
CA LYS A 89 -12.40 -7.93 14.96
C LYS A 89 -11.77 -7.16 13.81
N PHE A 90 -12.63 -6.54 13.01
CA PHE A 90 -12.22 -5.58 12.00
C PHE A 90 -11.54 -4.37 12.65
N ASP A 91 -10.37 -3.99 12.17
CA ASP A 91 -9.57 -2.91 12.73
C ASP A 91 -8.77 -2.17 11.66
N PHE A 92 -8.70 -0.85 11.77
CA PHE A 92 -7.82 -0.02 10.96
C PHE A 92 -6.37 -0.18 11.45
N ASN A 93 -5.41 -0.37 10.54
CA ASN A 93 -4.00 -0.44 10.91
C ASN A 93 -3.29 0.90 10.61
N ASN A 94 -3.17 1.23 9.34
CA ASN A 94 -2.55 2.46 8.87
C ASN A 94 -3.02 2.77 7.44
N SER A 95 -2.77 3.99 7.00
CA SER A 95 -3.01 4.43 5.64
C SER A 95 -1.94 5.42 5.23
N GLU A 96 -1.64 5.47 3.94
CA GLU A 96 -0.78 6.48 3.36
C GLU A 96 -1.44 7.11 2.16
N GLN A 97 -1.28 8.42 2.04
CA GLN A 97 -1.91 9.26 1.03
C GLN A 97 -0.84 10.15 0.42
N SER A 98 -0.40 9.82 -0.80
CA SER A 98 0.69 10.47 -1.52
C SER A 98 0.14 11.27 -2.70
N PHE A 99 0.30 12.59 -2.64
CA PHE A 99 0.01 13.52 -3.72
C PHE A 99 1.30 13.93 -4.39
N ARG A 100 1.32 13.88 -5.72
CA ARG A 100 2.49 14.20 -6.53
C ARG A 100 2.11 15.19 -7.61
N TRP A 101 2.98 16.18 -7.81
CA TRP A 101 2.86 17.18 -8.85
C TRP A 101 4.17 17.24 -9.64
N ALA A 102 4.12 17.05 -10.94
CA ALA A 102 5.22 17.25 -11.88
C ALA A 102 5.15 18.68 -12.45
N PRO A 103 5.80 19.68 -11.84
CA PRO A 103 5.73 21.06 -12.30
C PRO A 103 6.44 21.28 -13.64
N PHE A 104 7.41 20.41 -13.98
CA PHE A 104 8.21 20.49 -15.19
C PHE A 104 7.93 19.29 -16.09
N THR A 105 7.62 19.54 -17.36
CA THR A 105 7.31 18.48 -18.33
C THR A 105 8.56 17.83 -18.90
N GLU A 106 9.68 18.56 -18.91
CA GLU A 106 10.95 18.14 -19.50
C GLU A 106 11.78 17.29 -18.55
N TYR A 107 11.47 17.35 -17.24
CA TYR A 107 12.24 16.68 -16.20
C TYR A 107 11.41 15.61 -15.49
N PRO A 108 11.97 14.42 -15.24
CA PRO A 108 11.27 13.31 -14.57
C PRO A 108 11.20 13.52 -13.05
N VAL A 109 10.79 14.71 -12.59
CA VAL A 109 10.81 15.11 -11.18
C VAL A 109 9.44 15.57 -10.71
N ASP A 110 9.00 15.07 -9.56
CA ASP A 110 7.77 15.48 -8.89
C ASP A 110 8.07 16.15 -7.55
N LEU A 111 7.26 17.14 -7.19
CA LEU A 111 7.01 17.51 -5.81
C LEU A 111 6.06 16.48 -5.21
N VAL A 112 6.39 15.96 -4.03
CA VAL A 112 5.59 14.95 -3.34
C VAL A 112 5.22 15.40 -1.95
N TYR A 113 3.93 15.34 -1.64
CA TYR A 113 3.41 15.40 -0.27
C TYR A 113 2.81 14.05 0.09
N GLN A 114 3.19 13.51 1.25
CA GLN A 114 2.70 12.23 1.73
C GLN A 114 2.18 12.39 3.17
N HIS A 115 0.96 11.92 3.39
CA HIS A 115 0.31 11.89 4.68
C HIS A 115 0.10 10.44 5.11
N VAL A 116 0.71 10.06 6.24
CA VAL A 116 0.65 8.71 6.81
C VAL A 116 -0.20 8.77 8.07
N LEU A 117 -1.38 8.15 7.99
CA LEU A 117 -2.29 7.96 9.11
C LEU A 117 -1.95 6.65 9.82
N ARG A 118 -1.83 6.67 11.14
CA ARG A 118 -1.56 5.45 11.91
C ARG A 118 -2.59 5.27 13.01
N LYS A 119 -2.79 4.03 13.42
CA LYS A 119 -3.66 3.75 14.57
C LYS A 119 -3.05 4.31 15.85
N GLY A 120 -3.83 5.11 16.59
CA GLY A 120 -3.46 5.67 17.88
C GLY A 120 -3.37 7.19 17.86
N PRO A 121 -3.40 7.86 19.01
CA PRO A 121 -3.32 9.32 19.06
C PRO A 121 -1.88 9.80 18.79
N GLY A 122 -1.75 10.86 17.96
CA GLY A 122 -0.50 11.62 17.82
C GLY A 122 0.66 10.84 17.19
N ASN A 123 0.38 9.97 16.22
CA ASN A 123 1.41 9.21 15.51
C ASN A 123 1.31 9.30 13.97
N ASP A 124 0.54 10.27 13.49
CA ASP A 124 0.45 10.62 12.07
C ASP A 124 1.71 11.38 11.65
N ASN A 125 2.14 11.08 10.43
CA ASN A 125 3.35 11.66 9.85
C ASN A 125 3.03 12.35 8.53
N ASN A 126 3.70 13.47 8.30
CA ASN A 126 3.62 14.21 7.04
C ASN A 126 5.02 14.36 6.46
N HIS A 127 5.17 14.04 5.19
CA HIS A 127 6.40 14.18 4.45
C HIS A 127 6.20 15.12 3.26
N LEU A 128 7.19 15.98 3.04
CA LEU A 128 7.30 16.76 1.81
C LEU A 128 8.66 16.46 1.19
N GLY A 129 8.68 16.22 -0.11
CA GLY A 129 9.87 15.71 -0.76
C GLY A 129 9.87 15.90 -2.26
N LEU A 130 10.91 15.35 -2.86
CA LEU A 130 11.10 15.29 -4.30
C LEU A 130 11.12 13.84 -4.74
N ARG A 131 10.42 13.52 -5.82
CA ARG A 131 10.52 12.22 -6.48
C ARG A 131 11.25 12.35 -7.78
N TRP A 132 12.23 11.49 -8.00
CA TRP A 132 12.85 11.27 -9.29
C TRP A 132 12.33 9.98 -9.90
N ARG A 133 11.66 10.08 -11.06
CA ARG A 133 11.25 8.93 -11.88
C ARG A 133 12.43 8.46 -12.72
N ILE A 134 13.36 7.75 -12.08
CA ILE A 134 14.63 7.32 -12.68
C ILE A 134 14.40 6.61 -14.02
N SER A 135 13.43 5.69 -14.09
CA SER A 135 13.12 4.95 -15.33
C SER A 135 12.59 5.80 -16.48
N GLN A 136 12.24 7.06 -16.24
CA GLN A 136 11.80 8.03 -17.24
C GLN A 136 12.87 9.06 -17.58
N SER A 137 14.09 8.92 -17.03
CA SER A 137 15.20 9.81 -17.38
C SER A 137 15.70 9.48 -18.77
N SER A 138 15.88 10.47 -19.64
CA SER A 138 16.33 10.28 -21.03
C SER A 138 17.59 9.42 -21.14
N ALA A 139 18.55 9.60 -20.23
CA ALA A 139 19.80 8.83 -20.20
C ALA A 139 19.65 7.33 -19.83
N LEU A 140 18.54 6.94 -19.22
CA LEU A 140 18.33 5.59 -18.67
C LEU A 140 17.06 4.90 -19.19
N GLN A 141 16.17 5.63 -19.85
CA GLN A 141 14.85 5.15 -20.25
C GLN A 141 14.93 3.90 -21.12
N GLU A 142 15.88 3.84 -22.05
CA GLU A 142 16.08 2.66 -22.91
C GLU A 142 16.45 1.41 -22.10
N LEU A 143 17.36 1.54 -21.14
CA LEU A 143 17.76 0.45 -20.24
C LEU A 143 16.55 -0.07 -19.44
N PHE A 144 15.82 0.81 -18.78
CA PHE A 144 14.66 0.43 -17.96
C PHE A 144 13.53 -0.17 -18.81
N SER A 145 13.32 0.36 -20.02
CA SER A 145 12.34 -0.19 -20.97
C SER A 145 12.74 -1.59 -21.44
N ALA A 146 14.02 -1.83 -21.75
CA ALA A 146 14.52 -3.15 -22.12
C ALA A 146 14.35 -4.18 -20.99
N LEU A 147 14.51 -3.74 -19.74
CA LEU A 147 14.29 -4.56 -18.54
C LEU A 147 12.81 -4.73 -18.18
N ASN A 148 11.89 -4.03 -18.85
CA ASN A 148 10.48 -3.94 -18.46
C ASN A 148 10.31 -3.50 -16.99
N PHE A 149 11.15 -2.55 -16.55
CA PHE A 149 11.29 -2.15 -15.16
C PHE A 149 10.99 -0.65 -14.99
N ASN A 150 10.10 -0.32 -14.06
CA ASN A 150 9.84 1.04 -13.62
C ASN A 150 10.47 1.25 -12.25
N TYR A 151 11.12 2.40 -12.07
CA TYR A 151 11.80 2.70 -10.83
C TYR A 151 11.75 4.20 -10.54
N SER A 152 11.42 4.54 -9.31
CA SER A 152 11.47 5.91 -8.81
C SER A 152 11.98 5.95 -7.38
N VAL A 153 12.62 7.07 -7.04
CA VAL A 153 13.12 7.35 -5.71
C VAL A 153 12.54 8.66 -5.23
N GLN A 154 12.13 8.70 -3.97
CA GLN A 154 11.56 9.86 -3.30
C GLN A 154 12.47 10.23 -2.13
N LEU A 155 12.87 11.49 -2.03
CA LEU A 155 13.64 12.02 -0.90
C LEU A 155 12.73 12.92 -0.07
N PHE A 156 12.56 12.57 1.19
CA PHE A 156 11.83 13.33 2.20
C PHE A 156 12.82 13.89 3.22
N PRO A 157 13.41 15.07 2.99
CA PRO A 157 14.46 15.64 3.84
C PRO A 157 13.94 16.06 5.23
N ALA A 158 12.63 16.29 5.36
CA ALA A 158 12.01 16.65 6.64
C ALA A 158 10.64 15.98 6.77
N LYS A 159 10.40 15.36 7.93
CA LYS A 159 9.06 14.99 8.38
C LYS A 159 8.43 16.23 9.03
N ILE A 160 7.77 17.04 8.20
CA ILE A 160 7.41 18.45 8.49
C ILE A 160 6.36 18.59 9.60
N MET A 161 5.52 17.58 9.80
CA MET A 161 4.51 17.57 10.86
C MET A 161 4.44 16.16 11.45
N ASP A 162 5.47 15.84 12.23
CA ASP A 162 5.55 14.61 12.99
C ASP A 162 5.02 14.86 14.41
N SER A 163 3.77 14.45 14.65
CA SER A 163 3.15 14.51 15.98
C SER A 163 3.86 13.62 17.01
N SER A 164 4.66 12.65 16.54
CA SER A 164 5.40 11.72 17.38
C SER A 164 6.83 12.19 17.74
N ASN A 165 7.25 13.37 17.27
CA ASN A 165 8.58 13.95 17.51
C ASN A 165 9.74 12.96 17.22
N ARG A 166 9.54 12.03 16.26
CA ARG A 166 10.57 11.07 15.84
C ARG A 166 11.59 11.73 14.94
N GLY A 167 11.20 12.75 14.18
CA GLY A 167 12.09 13.50 13.30
C GLY A 167 12.72 12.62 12.22
N GLY A 168 13.90 13.02 11.75
CA GLY A 168 14.66 12.27 10.73
C GLY A 168 14.25 12.61 9.29
N TRP A 169 14.84 11.86 8.36
CA TRP A 169 14.59 11.98 6.92
C TRP A 169 14.46 10.58 6.30
N GLN A 170 13.88 10.50 5.11
CA GLN A 170 13.58 9.23 4.46
C GLN A 170 13.94 9.23 2.98
N ILE A 171 14.44 8.10 2.48
CA ILE A 171 14.47 7.78 1.05
C ILE A 171 13.47 6.65 0.80
N SER A 172 12.50 6.87 -0.07
CA SER A 172 11.51 5.86 -0.46
C SER A 172 11.72 5.45 -1.91
N HIS A 173 11.89 4.16 -2.14
CA HIS A 173 12.07 3.53 -3.43
C HIS A 173 10.75 2.88 -3.83
N ALA A 174 10.31 3.05 -5.07
CA ALA A 174 9.15 2.34 -5.61
C ALA A 174 9.51 1.73 -6.96
N PHE A 175 9.13 0.47 -7.17
CA PHE A 175 9.47 -0.26 -8.38
C PHE A 175 8.35 -1.18 -8.86
N SER A 176 8.34 -1.43 -10.16
CA SER A 176 7.53 -2.48 -10.77
C SER A 176 8.24 -3.09 -11.97
N MET A 177 8.02 -4.38 -12.21
CA MET A 177 8.63 -5.13 -13.30
C MET A 177 7.59 -6.07 -13.89
N SER A 178 7.59 -6.21 -15.22
CA SER A 178 6.90 -7.32 -15.89
C SER A 178 7.93 -8.27 -16.50
N PHE A 179 7.50 -9.50 -16.77
CA PHE A 179 8.37 -10.55 -17.32
C PHE A 179 7.80 -11.09 -18.63
N PRO A 180 7.66 -10.26 -19.69
CA PRO A 180 7.02 -10.70 -20.94
C PRO A 180 7.76 -11.87 -21.62
N TYR A 181 9.04 -12.05 -21.32
CA TYR A 181 9.87 -13.18 -21.78
C TYR A 181 9.61 -14.49 -21.02
N ILE A 182 8.90 -14.46 -19.89
CA ILE A 182 8.46 -15.65 -19.13
C ILE A 182 6.95 -15.84 -19.29
N SER A 183 6.17 -14.79 -19.00
CA SER A 183 4.71 -14.78 -19.08
C SER A 183 4.17 -13.35 -18.98
N ASP A 184 3.19 -13.01 -19.83
CA ASP A 184 2.45 -11.74 -19.75
C ASP A 184 1.56 -11.63 -18.48
N ARG A 185 1.47 -12.70 -17.70
CA ARG A 185 0.69 -12.79 -16.46
C ARG A 185 1.51 -12.47 -15.22
N LEU A 186 2.83 -12.46 -15.33
CA LEU A 186 3.74 -12.33 -14.19
C LEU A 186 4.19 -10.89 -14.02
N TYR A 187 4.11 -10.38 -12.78
CA TYR A 187 4.68 -9.09 -12.41
C TYR A 187 5.36 -9.17 -11.05
N LEU A 188 6.32 -8.28 -10.83
CA LEU A 188 6.94 -7.99 -9.55
C LEU A 188 6.69 -6.51 -9.24
N GLY A 189 6.34 -6.17 -8.02
CA GLY A 189 6.15 -4.79 -7.61
C GLY A 189 6.48 -4.61 -6.15
N GLY A 190 6.82 -3.40 -5.74
CA GLY A 190 7.16 -3.16 -4.35
C GLY A 190 7.70 -1.78 -4.06
N PHE A 191 8.07 -1.61 -2.80
CA PHE A 191 8.72 -0.41 -2.31
C PHE A 191 9.75 -0.74 -1.22
N MET A 192 10.61 0.24 -0.94
CA MET A 192 11.56 0.22 0.17
C MET A 192 11.70 1.62 0.73
N ASP A 193 11.40 1.80 2.01
CA ASP A 193 11.62 3.02 2.77
C ASP A 193 12.85 2.85 3.66
N GLN A 194 13.82 3.73 3.47
CA GLN A 194 14.98 3.87 4.33
C GLN A 194 14.79 5.12 5.16
N ASN A 195 14.59 4.94 6.47
CA ASN A 195 14.47 6.04 7.41
C ASN A 195 15.80 6.24 8.13
N PHE A 196 16.16 7.51 8.32
CA PHE A 196 17.43 7.91 8.89
C PHE A 196 17.22 8.86 10.06
N ASN A 197 18.07 8.72 11.08
CA ASN A 197 18.13 9.60 12.25
C ASN A 197 16.81 9.72 13.05
N GLU A 198 15.94 8.72 12.98
CA GLU A 198 14.70 8.71 13.75
C GLU A 198 14.96 8.52 15.25
N ASN A 199 14.13 9.15 16.06
CA ASN A 199 14.11 8.98 17.50
C ASN A 199 13.08 7.89 17.89
N LEU A 200 13.52 6.63 17.85
CA LEU A 200 12.65 5.46 18.10
C LEU A 200 12.69 4.94 19.53
N GLY A 201 13.44 5.60 20.42
CA GLY A 201 13.77 5.08 21.75
C GLY A 201 14.76 3.90 21.67
N GLY A 202 15.95 4.06 22.25
CA GLY A 202 17.03 3.08 22.15
C GLY A 202 18.10 3.45 21.12
N THR A 203 18.89 2.46 20.66
CA THR A 203 20.04 2.69 19.76
C THR A 203 19.69 2.66 18.28
N ARG A 204 18.51 2.13 17.91
CA ARG A 204 18.07 2.02 16.51
C ARG A 204 17.54 3.36 16.03
N ARG A 205 18.30 4.00 15.14
CA ARG A 205 17.97 5.31 14.55
C ARG A 205 17.73 5.26 13.05
N ASN A 206 18.13 4.16 12.42
CA ASN A 206 17.96 3.92 10.99
C ASN A 206 17.14 2.63 10.83
N THR A 207 16.11 2.68 10.01
CA THR A 207 15.20 1.54 9.79
C THR A 207 14.89 1.39 8.33
N ILE A 208 14.68 0.13 7.92
CA ILE A 208 14.19 -0.23 6.61
C ILE A 208 12.80 -0.83 6.76
N VAL A 209 11.90 -0.37 5.91
CA VAL A 209 10.64 -1.06 5.61
C VAL A 209 10.64 -1.38 4.14
N THR A 210 10.36 -2.60 3.74
CA THR A 210 10.21 -2.96 2.33
C THR A 210 9.13 -3.99 2.17
N GLU A 211 8.45 -3.91 1.04
CA GLU A 211 7.48 -4.90 0.59
C GLU A 211 7.76 -5.22 -0.87
N THR A 212 7.83 -6.51 -1.18
CA THR A 212 8.01 -7.00 -2.55
C THR A 212 6.96 -8.05 -2.82
N GLN A 213 6.09 -7.77 -3.79
CA GLN A 213 5.00 -8.62 -4.23
C GLN A 213 5.33 -9.23 -5.59
N LEU A 214 5.23 -10.55 -5.68
CA LEU A 214 5.18 -11.28 -6.95
C LEU A 214 3.74 -11.68 -7.20
N GLY A 215 3.19 -11.27 -8.34
CA GLY A 215 1.82 -11.59 -8.72
C GLY A 215 1.73 -12.32 -10.04
N PHE A 216 0.81 -13.29 -10.10
CA PHE A 216 0.49 -14.06 -11.30
C PHE A 216 -0.99 -13.96 -11.62
N ARG A 217 -1.33 -13.44 -12.81
CA ARG A 217 -2.71 -13.29 -13.27
C ARG A 217 -3.36 -14.67 -13.45
N LEU A 218 -4.39 -14.95 -12.66
CA LEU A 218 -5.18 -16.17 -12.79
C LEU A 218 -6.22 -16.01 -13.89
N PHE A 219 -7.00 -14.94 -13.81
CA PHE A 219 -8.10 -14.67 -14.74
C PHE A 219 -8.48 -13.19 -14.73
N LYS A 220 -8.46 -12.53 -15.89
CA LYS A 220 -8.77 -11.10 -16.04
C LYS A 220 -8.06 -10.26 -14.97
N GLN A 221 -8.81 -9.62 -14.08
CA GLN A 221 -8.34 -8.76 -13.00
C GLN A 221 -7.90 -9.49 -11.71
N LEU A 222 -8.04 -10.81 -11.64
CA LEU A 222 -7.72 -11.63 -10.47
C LEU A 222 -6.31 -12.22 -10.56
N TYR A 223 -5.54 -12.05 -9.50
CA TYR A 223 -4.16 -12.51 -9.36
C TYR A 223 -3.99 -13.36 -8.10
N ALA A 224 -3.13 -14.38 -8.18
CA ALA A 224 -2.50 -14.96 -7.00
C ALA A 224 -1.25 -14.14 -6.70
N ILE A 225 -1.03 -13.82 -5.44
CA ILE A 225 0.12 -13.01 -5.01
C ILE A 225 0.88 -13.72 -3.89
N THR A 226 2.19 -13.55 -3.90
CA THR A 226 3.04 -13.77 -2.74
C THR A 226 3.77 -12.48 -2.44
N GLU A 227 3.96 -12.18 -1.18
CA GLU A 227 4.59 -10.93 -0.77
C GLU A 227 5.56 -11.18 0.37
N PHE A 228 6.73 -10.55 0.27
CA PHE A 228 7.76 -10.58 1.28
C PHE A 228 7.93 -9.18 1.85
N ARG A 229 7.84 -9.05 3.18
CA ARG A 229 8.02 -7.78 3.88
C ARG A 229 9.22 -7.86 4.82
N ILE A 230 9.94 -6.75 4.95
CA ILE A 230 10.84 -6.48 6.07
C ILE A 230 10.35 -5.20 6.73
N ASN A 231 10.23 -5.19 8.05
CA ASN A 231 9.82 -4.04 8.84
C ASN A 231 10.67 -3.94 10.12
N GLN A 232 11.71 -3.10 10.06
CA GLN A 232 12.65 -2.90 11.15
C GLN A 232 12.11 -2.02 12.30
N TYR A 233 10.86 -1.56 12.23
CA TYR A 233 10.19 -1.01 13.42
C TYR A 233 9.74 -2.10 14.40
N ARG A 234 9.66 -3.36 13.94
CA ARG A 234 9.32 -4.50 14.79
C ARG A 234 10.54 -4.90 15.62
N THR A 235 10.28 -5.37 16.84
CA THR A 235 11.29 -6.02 17.68
C THR A 235 11.11 -7.54 17.56
N GLY A 236 12.20 -8.27 17.31
CA GLY A 236 12.20 -9.74 17.24
C GLY A 236 11.97 -10.33 15.85
N ARG A 237 10.78 -10.13 15.25
CA ARG A 237 10.43 -10.64 13.91
C ARG A 237 10.21 -9.51 12.91
N GLU A 238 11.24 -9.21 12.15
CA GLU A 238 11.26 -8.09 11.20
C GLU A 238 10.71 -8.50 9.83
N ASP A 239 10.90 -9.75 9.44
CA ASP A 239 10.47 -10.30 8.16
C ASP A 239 9.12 -11.02 8.25
N ASN A 240 8.41 -11.07 7.11
CA ASN A 240 7.17 -11.81 6.97
C ASN A 240 6.97 -12.22 5.50
N ILE A 241 6.37 -13.39 5.27
CA ILE A 241 5.91 -13.81 3.95
C ILE A 241 4.40 -14.08 4.00
N ALA A 242 3.72 -13.60 2.97
CA ALA A 242 2.28 -13.69 2.82
C ALA A 242 1.94 -14.33 1.47
N ILE A 243 0.87 -15.12 1.45
CA ILE A 243 0.25 -15.61 0.21
C ILE A 243 -1.19 -15.13 0.21
N GLY A 244 -1.62 -14.59 -0.92
CA GLY A 244 -2.90 -13.93 -1.03
C GLY A 244 -3.48 -13.94 -2.43
N ILE A 245 -4.57 -13.20 -2.55
CA ILE A 245 -5.19 -12.86 -3.81
C ILE A 245 -5.21 -11.34 -3.96
N GLU A 246 -5.12 -10.89 -5.20
CA GLU A 246 -5.25 -9.48 -5.54
C GLU A 246 -6.27 -9.34 -6.66
N TRP A 247 -7.16 -8.37 -6.50
CA TRP A 247 -8.08 -7.95 -7.54
C TRP A 247 -7.73 -6.54 -8.00
N LYS A 248 -7.35 -6.39 -9.27
CA LYS A 248 -6.96 -5.11 -9.88
C LYS A 248 -8.11 -4.53 -10.71
N LEU A 249 -8.69 -3.42 -10.29
CA LEU A 249 -9.64 -2.64 -11.09
C LEU A 249 -8.88 -1.54 -11.82
N ASP A 250 -8.76 -1.67 -13.13
CA ASP A 250 -8.29 -0.64 -14.04
C ASP A 250 -9.44 -0.16 -14.94
N LEU A 251 -9.51 1.16 -15.17
CA LEU A 251 -10.43 1.82 -16.10
C LEU A 251 -9.64 2.55 -17.18
#